data_AF-A0A1G9V5Y2-F1
#
_entry.id   AF-A0A1G9V5Y2-F1
#
_cell.length_a   1.000
_cell.length_b   1.000
_cell.length_c   1.000
_cell.angle_alpha   90.00
_cell.angle_beta   90.00
_cell.angle_gamma   90.00
#
_symmetry.space_group_name_H-M   'P 1'
#
loop_
_entity.id
_entity.type
_entity.pdbx_description
1 polymer ?
#
loop_
_entity_poly.entity_id
_entity_poly.type
_entity_poly.pdbx_seq_one_letter_code
_entity_poly.pdbx_strand_id
1 'polypeptide(L)'
;MESEEWSYEQLSDEIEAMCRSKAEEFRLLGYEYVTGKDIWDCVSRNYDKEGRPALHKLVNDIYSLKANSYMNYLTIAAYRGLNV
;
A
#
# COMPACT_ATOMS: atom_id res chain seq x y z
N MET A 1 1.98 12.22 -29.42
CA MET A 1 1.87 12.42 -27.96
C MET A 1 3.01 11.61 -27.39
N GLU A 2 4.12 12.27 -27.12
CA GLU A 2 5.30 11.65 -26.54
C GLU A 2 4.90 11.28 -25.10
N SER A 3 4.92 10.00 -24.76
CA SER A 3 4.68 9.57 -23.39
C SER A 3 5.84 10.09 -22.55
N GLU A 4 5.60 11.10 -21.72
CA GLU A 4 6.59 11.51 -20.72
C GLU A 4 6.79 10.34 -19.76
N GLU A 5 7.96 9.71 -19.87
CA GLU A 5 8.41 8.69 -18.92
C GLU A 5 8.60 9.37 -17.55
N TRP A 6 7.85 8.90 -16.54
CA TRP A 6 7.98 9.43 -15.19
C TRP A 6 9.33 9.04 -14.59
N SER A 7 9.97 9.96 -13.89
CA SER A 7 11.15 9.62 -13.09
C SER A 7 10.78 8.68 -11.94
N TYR A 8 11.76 7.94 -11.44
CA TYR A 8 11.57 7.05 -10.29
C TYR A 8 11.09 7.80 -9.05
N GLU A 9 11.63 9.01 -8.82
CA GLU A 9 11.27 9.86 -7.68
C GLU A 9 9.80 10.30 -7.76
N GLN A 10 9.38 10.83 -8.92
CA GLN A 10 7.98 11.21 -9.15
C GLN A 10 7.03 10.02 -8.97
N LEU A 11 7.41 8.85 -9.48
CA LEU A 11 6.58 7.65 -9.33
C LEU A 11 6.48 7.22 -7.86
N SER A 12 7.58 7.32 -7.11
CA SER A 12 7.61 7.02 -5.68
C SER A 12 6.69 7.96 -4.90
N ASP A 13 6.75 9.26 -5.18
CA ASP A 13 5.92 10.27 -4.54
C ASP A 13 4.42 10.05 -4.80
N GLU A 14 4.07 9.69 -6.04
CA GLU A 14 2.70 9.37 -6.43
C GLU A 14 2.19 8.10 -5.74
N ILE A 15 3.01 7.04 -5.66
CA ILE A 15 2.67 5.82 -4.91
C ILE A 15 2.46 6.15 -3.43
N GLU A 16 3.32 6.97 -2.83
CA GLU A 16 3.16 7.40 -1.45
C GLU A 16 1.85 8.17 -1.24
N ALA A 17 1.50 9.06 -2.18
CA ALA A 17 0.24 9.79 -2.16
C ALA A 17 -0.97 8.86 -2.22
N MET A 18 -0.95 7.83 -3.07
CA MET A 18 -2.01 6.82 -3.15
C MET A 18 -2.15 6.04 -1.84
N CYS A 19 -1.04 5.65 -1.23
CA CYS A 19 -1.03 4.97 0.07
C CYS A 19 -1.60 5.86 1.18
N ARG A 20 -1.25 7.16 1.22
CA ARG A 20 -1.83 8.13 2.17
C ARG A 20 -3.34 8.27 1.96
N SER A 21 -3.80 8.38 0.71
CA SER A 21 -5.23 8.47 0.39
C SER A 21 -6.01 7.23 0.84
N LYS A 22 -5.46 6.02 0.63
CA LYS A 22 -6.07 4.78 1.12
C LYS A 22 -6.07 4.69 2.64
N ALA A 23 -5.03 5.19 3.32
CA ALA A 23 -5.00 5.25 4.78
C ALA A 23 -6.09 6.18 5.33
N GLU A 24 -6.34 7.33 4.68
CA GLU A 24 -7.44 8.23 5.04
C GLU A 24 -8.81 7.56 4.88
N GLU A 25 -9.03 6.80 3.79
CA GLU A 25 -10.23 5.98 3.62
C GLU A 25 -10.42 5.00 4.79
N PHE A 26 -9.35 4.33 5.23
CA PHE A 26 -9.43 3.40 6.36
C PHE A 26 -9.71 4.12 7.68
N ARG A 27 -9.15 5.31 7.90
CA ARG A 27 -9.48 6.13 9.08
C ARG A 27 -10.95 6.51 9.10
N LEU A 28 -11.54 6.85 7.95
CA LEU A 28 -12.98 7.11 7.83
C LEU A 28 -13.85 5.88 8.16
N LEU A 29 -13.30 4.67 7.97
CA LEU A 29 -13.94 3.41 8.36
C LEU A 29 -13.69 3.02 9.84
N GLY A 30 -13.00 3.86 10.61
CA GLY A 30 -12.74 3.65 12.04
C GLY A 30 -11.36 3.09 12.38
N TYR A 31 -10.46 2.93 11.40
CA TYR A 31 -9.08 2.51 11.66
C TYR A 31 -8.17 3.73 11.92
N GLU A 32 -8.32 4.33 13.10
CA GLU A 32 -7.83 5.68 13.42
C GLU A 32 -6.31 5.90 13.21
N TYR A 33 -5.49 4.87 13.42
CA TYR A 33 -4.03 5.02 13.44
C TYR A 33 -3.33 4.52 12.17
N VAL A 34 -4.07 4.11 11.14
CA VAL A 34 -3.46 3.60 9.89
C VAL A 34 -2.67 4.70 9.20
N THR A 35 -1.47 4.40 8.73
CA THR A 35 -0.59 5.32 7.98
C THR A 35 -0.41 4.86 6.54
N GLY A 36 0.05 5.75 5.66
CA GLY A 36 0.41 5.37 4.28
C GLY A 36 1.52 4.31 4.26
N LYS A 37 2.42 4.33 5.24
CA LYS A 37 3.45 3.29 5.41
C LYS A 37 2.83 1.92 5.69
N ASP A 38 1.82 1.85 6.57
CA ASP A 38 1.14 0.59 6.87
C ASP A 38 0.44 0.01 5.64
N ILE A 39 -0.15 0.87 4.80
CA ILE A 39 -0.74 0.47 3.53
C ILE A 39 0.33 -0.08 2.58
N TRP A 40 1.46 0.63 2.44
CA TRP A 40 2.57 0.19 1.60
C TRP A 40 3.14 -1.15 2.06
N ASP A 41 3.45 -1.30 3.35
CA ASP A 41 4.01 -2.53 3.92
C ASP A 41 3.01 -3.70 3.78
N CYS A 42 1.71 -3.40 3.89
CA CYS A 42 0.65 -4.38 3.67
C CYS A 42 0.59 -4.85 2.20
N VAL A 43 0.67 -3.95 1.22
CA VAL A 43 0.56 -4.28 -0.21
C VAL A 43 1.85 -4.89 -0.75
N SER A 44 3.01 -4.32 -0.40
CA SER A 44 4.32 -4.68 -0.95
C SER A 44 4.76 -6.10 -0.59
N ARG A 45 4.28 -6.66 0.53
CA ARG A 45 4.56 -8.06 0.92
C ARG A 45 4.20 -9.09 -0.16
N ASN A 46 3.22 -8.78 -1.02
CA ASN A 46 2.80 -9.68 -2.09
C ASN A 46 3.88 -9.78 -3.18
N TYR A 47 4.77 -8.79 -3.25
CA TYR A 47 5.81 -8.68 -4.26
C TYR A 47 7.18 -9.16 -3.77
N ASP A 48 7.34 -9.45 -2.46
CA ASP A 48 8.58 -10.04 -1.92
C ASP A 48 8.98 -11.33 -2.63
N LYS A 49 8.00 -12.10 -3.11
CA LYS A 49 8.20 -13.37 -3.83
C LYS A 49 8.00 -13.24 -5.34
N GLU A 50 7.13 -12.35 -5.78
CA GLU A 50 6.75 -12.19 -7.19
C GLU A 50 7.65 -11.22 -7.96
N GLY A 51 8.45 -10.41 -7.26
CA GLY A 51 9.24 -9.34 -7.87
C GLY A 51 8.40 -8.10 -8.17
N ARG A 52 8.98 -7.13 -8.90
CA ARG A 52 8.36 -5.82 -9.14
C ARG A 52 7.10 -5.97 -10.03
N PRO A 53 5.91 -5.54 -9.57
CA PRO A 53 4.70 -5.59 -10.38
C PRO A 53 4.73 -4.50 -11.47
N ALA A 54 3.90 -4.68 -12.50
CA ALA A 54 3.55 -3.58 -13.39
C ALA A 54 2.78 -2.49 -12.63
N LEU A 55 2.95 -1.22 -13.03
CA LEU A 55 2.38 -0.09 -12.30
C LEU A 55 0.85 -0.18 -12.14
N HIS A 56 0.13 -0.56 -13.20
CA HIS A 56 -1.33 -0.70 -13.14
C HIS A 56 -1.79 -1.75 -12.10
N LYS A 57 -1.00 -2.83 -11.92
CA LYS A 57 -1.27 -3.85 -10.89
C LYS A 57 -1.06 -3.25 -9.50
N LEU A 58 0.04 -2.51 -9.29
CA LEU A 58 0.31 -1.85 -8.02
C LEU A 58 -0.79 -0.84 -7.64
N VAL A 59 -1.19 0.01 -8.58
CA VAL A 59 -2.29 0.98 -8.38
C VAL A 59 -3.58 0.26 -8.01
N ASN A 60 -3.93 -0.80 -8.75
CA ASN A 60 -5.09 -1.62 -8.44
C ASN A 60 -5.00 -2.24 -7.04
N ASP A 61 -3.85 -2.81 -6.68
CA ASP A 61 -3.68 -3.51 -5.41
C ASP A 61 -3.75 -2.54 -4.21
N ILE A 62 -3.29 -1.29 -4.36
CA ILE A 62 -3.48 -0.22 -3.37
C ILE A 62 -4.97 0.12 -3.24
N TYR A 63 -5.65 0.47 -4.33
CA TYR A 63 -7.03 0.97 -4.25
C TYR A 63 -8.08 -0.11 -3.99
N SER A 64 -7.78 -1.37 -4.34
CA SER A 64 -8.65 -2.53 -4.06
C SER A 64 -8.39 -3.18 -2.70
N LEU A 65 -7.40 -2.69 -1.94
CA LEU A 65 -7.10 -3.20 -0.60
C LEU A 65 -8.33 -3.08 0.32
N LYS A 66 -8.77 -4.22 0.85
CA LYS A 66 -9.92 -4.30 1.76
C LYS A 66 -9.47 -4.21 3.22
N ALA A 67 -10.27 -3.56 4.05
CA ALA A 67 -10.05 -3.47 5.49
C ALA A 67 -9.83 -4.84 6.16
N ASN A 68 -10.59 -5.87 5.79
CA ASN A 68 -10.40 -7.24 6.31
C ASN A 68 -9.02 -7.82 5.96
N SER A 69 -8.50 -7.56 4.75
CA SER A 69 -7.18 -8.01 4.33
C SER A 69 -6.07 -7.30 5.10
N TYR A 70 -6.28 -6.02 5.42
CA TYR A 70 -5.38 -5.24 6.28
C TYR A 70 -5.41 -5.71 7.74
N MET A 71 -6.58 -6.02 8.28
CA MET A 71 -6.67 -6.58 9.65
C MET A 71 -6.00 -7.95 9.78
N ASN A 72 -6.15 -8.80 8.77
CA ASN A 72 -5.44 -10.07 8.74
C ASN A 72 -3.91 -9.86 8.72
N TYR A 73 -3.45 -8.85 7.99
CA TYR A 73 -2.03 -8.46 7.98
C TYR A 73 -1.52 -8.05 9.36
N LEU A 74 -2.20 -7.12 10.03
CA LEU A 74 -1.82 -6.67 11.37
C LEU A 74 -1.81 -7.83 12.38
N THR A 75 -2.81 -8.71 12.28
CA THR A 75 -2.90 -9.91 13.14
C THR A 75 -1.67 -10.79 12.96
N ILE A 76 -1.26 -11.07 11.71
CA ILE A 76 -0.08 -11.89 11.41
C ILE A 76 1.21 -11.16 11.86
N ALA A 77 1.31 -9.85 11.65
CA ALA A 77 2.46 -9.06 12.08
C ALA A 77 2.66 -9.12 13.59
N ALA A 78 1.58 -8.97 14.36
CA ALA A 78 1.59 -9.08 15.82
C ALA A 78 2.07 -10.47 16.29
N TYR A 79 1.60 -11.55 15.66
CA TYR A 79 2.09 -12.91 15.98
C TYR A 79 3.56 -13.13 15.64
N ARG A 80 4.09 -12.42 14.63
CA ARG A 80 5.49 -12.52 14.21
C ARG A 80 6.44 -11.62 15.00
N GLY A 81 5.92 -10.80 15.92
CA GLY A 81 6.73 -9.80 16.63
C GLY A 81 7.33 -8.76 15.69
N LEU A 82 6.73 -8.56 14.51
CA LEU A 82 7.09 -7.46 13.65
C LEU A 82 6.54 -6.20 14.33
N ASN A 83 7.44 -5.32 14.79
CA ASN A 83 7.06 -4.00 15.24
C ASN A 83 6.48 -3.24 14.04
N VAL A 84 5.15 -3.11 14.03
CA VAL A 84 4.39 -2.21 13.14
C VAL A 84 4.62 -0.78 13.64
#